data_AF-A0A151NK11-F1
#
_entry.id   AF-A0A151NK11-F1
#
_cell.length_a   1.000
_cell.length_b   1.000
_cell.length_c   1.000
_cell.angle_alpha   90.00
_cell.angle_beta   90.00
_cell.angle_gamma   90.00
#
_symmetry.space_group_name_H-M   'P 1'
#
loop_
_entity.id
_entity.type
_entity.pdbx_description
1 polymer ?
#
loop_
_entity_poly.entity_id
_entity_poly.type
_entity_poly.pdbx_seq_one_letter_code
_entity_poly.pdbx_strand_id
1 'polypeptide(L)'
;MLASLNFSTVARAVVTAVVNCGVDFNQVTAFLSHDATYMSRAFSDVLCGMMPHAVHVACSARIVALAGEVWHARFPAVDGLVGTFKKALKGCPGCVLRYCEALAQQSGELCATMALPPESNRWSAWFDAVCYMQCYAQFVSKEQLEVAPGTWGVLWLQELLRQGDLEDQVKFVAKNVVRFVELLSWFENPQAAIHHVHKLMDLISWVEDMASQQLADGLQEN
;
A
#
# COMPACT_ATOMS: atom_id res chain seq x y z
N MET A 1 7.00 2.99 18.71
CA MET A 1 8.32 3.22 19.34
C MET A 1 9.29 3.75 18.27
N LEU A 2 9.15 5.02 17.88
CA LEU A 2 9.95 5.69 16.82
C LEU A 2 10.49 7.06 17.28
N ALA A 3 10.35 7.38 18.56
CA ALA A 3 10.45 8.74 19.07
C ALA A 3 11.87 9.27 19.32
N SER A 4 12.94 8.63 18.84
CA SER A 4 14.30 9.17 19.06
C SER A 4 15.39 8.72 18.07
N LEU A 5 15.05 8.39 16.82
CA LEU A 5 16.08 8.20 15.81
C LEU A 5 16.65 9.57 15.42
N ASN A 6 17.86 9.86 15.89
CA ASN A 6 18.60 11.06 15.49
C ASN A 6 19.51 10.74 14.29
N PHE A 7 19.77 11.75 13.46
CA PHE A 7 20.56 11.59 12.24
C PHE A 7 21.98 11.08 12.51
N SER A 8 22.55 11.39 13.67
CA SER A 8 23.90 10.96 14.07
C SER A 8 23.98 9.47 14.40
N THR A 9 22.93 8.88 14.98
CA THR A 9 22.84 7.43 15.19
C THR A 9 22.79 6.68 13.86
N VAL A 10 22.00 7.19 12.91
CA VAL A 10 21.93 6.61 11.56
C VAL A 10 23.29 6.70 10.86
N ALA A 11 23.90 7.89 10.82
CA ALA A 11 25.18 8.07 10.16
C ALA A 11 26.26 7.15 10.76
N ARG A 12 26.28 7.02 12.09
CA ARG A 12 27.19 6.10 12.78
C ARG A 12 26.95 4.65 12.38
N ALA A 13 25.69 4.20 12.37
CA ALA A 13 25.35 2.84 11.96
C ALA A 13 25.80 2.54 10.53
N VAL A 14 25.61 3.49 9.60
CA VAL A 14 26.07 3.37 8.21
C VAL A 14 27.60 3.29 8.13
N VAL A 15 28.31 4.19 8.80
CA VAL A 15 29.79 4.19 8.84
C VAL A 15 30.32 2.88 9.39
N THR A 16 29.75 2.41 10.51
CA THR A 16 30.11 1.11 11.11
C THR A 16 29.86 -0.04 10.15
N ALA A 17 28.74 -0.04 9.42
CA ALA A 17 28.45 -1.07 8.43
C ALA A 17 29.48 -1.07 7.28
N VAL A 18 29.80 0.10 6.72
CA VAL A 18 30.81 0.22 5.64
C VAL A 18 32.18 -0.29 6.09
N VAL A 19 32.62 0.09 7.29
CA VAL A 19 33.88 -0.39 7.88
C VAL A 19 33.85 -1.90 8.08
N ASN A 20 32.77 -2.44 8.64
CA ASN A 20 32.64 -3.88 8.92
C ASN A 20 32.59 -4.72 7.63
N CYS A 21 32.06 -4.15 6.55
CA CYS A 21 32.06 -4.78 5.23
C CYS A 21 33.37 -4.62 4.47
N GLY A 22 34.35 -3.86 5.00
CA GLY A 22 35.63 -3.59 4.34
C GLY A 22 35.49 -2.80 3.04
N VAL A 23 34.41 -2.03 2.89
CA VAL A 23 34.15 -1.21 1.71
C VAL A 23 34.87 0.12 1.86
N ASP A 24 35.63 0.52 0.85
CA ASP A 24 36.20 1.87 0.78
C ASP A 24 35.07 2.90 0.64
N PHE A 25 35.09 3.93 1.49
CA PHE A 25 34.11 5.01 1.44
C PHE A 25 34.05 5.71 0.07
N ASN A 26 35.16 5.75 -0.69
CA ASN A 26 35.17 6.29 -2.05
C ASN A 26 34.43 5.41 -3.07
N GLN A 27 34.23 4.12 -2.76
CA GLN A 27 33.47 3.19 -3.60
C GLN A 27 31.97 3.23 -3.32
N VAL A 28 31.54 3.95 -2.28
CA VAL A 28 30.11 4.15 -2.02
C VAL A 28 29.58 5.21 -2.98
N THR A 29 28.63 4.81 -3.83
CA THR A 29 28.06 5.67 -4.88
C THR A 29 26.64 6.14 -4.57
N ALA A 30 25.94 5.48 -3.65
CA ALA A 30 24.59 5.87 -3.28
C ALA A 30 24.26 5.51 -1.83
N PHE A 31 23.52 6.39 -1.18
CA PHE A 31 22.82 6.13 0.08
C PHE A 31 21.32 6.08 -0.22
N LEU A 32 20.73 4.88 -0.22
CA LEU A 32 19.30 4.68 -0.45
C LEU A 32 18.57 4.63 0.90
N SER A 33 17.66 5.56 1.15
CA SER A 33 16.88 5.58 2.38
C SER A 33 15.49 6.16 2.19
N HIS A 34 14.61 6.00 3.18
CA HIS A 34 13.33 6.70 3.17
C HIS A 34 13.55 8.22 3.26
N ASP A 35 12.68 8.99 2.61
CA ASP A 35 12.73 10.46 2.67
C ASP A 35 12.15 10.98 3.99
N ALA A 36 12.89 10.79 5.09
CA ALA A 36 12.61 11.51 6.32
C ALA A 36 13.78 12.42 6.64
N THR A 37 13.48 13.55 7.26
CA THR A 37 14.45 14.60 7.56
C THR A 37 15.70 14.10 8.27
N TYR A 38 15.59 13.13 9.19
CA TYR A 38 16.76 12.59 9.89
C TYR A 38 17.64 11.71 9.01
N MET A 39 17.10 11.05 7.96
CA MET A 39 17.89 10.29 6.98
C MET A 39 18.61 11.26 6.04
N SER A 40 17.90 12.26 5.52
CA SER A 40 18.48 13.27 4.65
C SER A 40 19.59 14.04 5.37
N ARG A 41 19.39 14.37 6.65
CA ARG A 41 20.42 14.98 7.50
C ARG A 41 21.57 14.04 7.82
N ALA A 42 21.33 12.74 8.01
CA ALA A 42 22.42 11.80 8.22
C ALA A 42 23.36 11.80 7.01
N PHE A 43 22.80 11.93 5.81
CA PHE A 43 23.56 12.08 4.59
C PHE A 43 24.24 13.46 4.47
N SER A 44 23.46 14.54 4.47
CA SER A 44 23.96 15.90 4.19
C SER A 44 24.93 16.43 5.24
N ASP A 45 24.75 16.06 6.51
CA ASP A 45 25.53 16.62 7.61
C ASP A 45 26.77 15.76 7.90
N VAL A 46 26.79 14.47 7.49
CA VAL A 46 27.84 13.51 7.86
C VAL A 46 28.32 12.68 6.68
N LEU A 47 27.45 11.85 6.09
CA LEU A 47 27.91 10.82 5.15
C LEU A 47 28.47 11.40 3.86
N CYS A 48 27.96 12.51 3.35
CA CYS A 48 28.46 13.12 2.11
C CYS A 48 29.91 13.60 2.25
N GLY A 49 30.35 13.97 3.45
CA GLY A 49 31.74 14.34 3.74
C GLY A 49 32.68 13.13 3.81
N MET A 50 32.15 11.96 4.17
CA MET A 50 32.93 10.71 4.26
C MET A 50 32.92 9.93 2.94
N MET A 51 31.83 10.01 2.19
CA MET A 51 31.56 9.30 0.94
C MET A 51 31.39 10.33 -0.18
N PRO A 52 32.48 10.92 -0.70
CA PRO A 52 32.43 12.08 -1.59
C PRO A 52 31.79 11.80 -2.96
N HIS A 53 31.71 10.52 -3.34
CA HIS A 53 31.08 10.08 -4.58
C HIS A 53 29.65 9.56 -4.40
N ALA A 54 29.15 9.52 -3.16
CA ALA A 54 27.80 9.07 -2.88
C ALA A 54 26.78 10.17 -3.18
N VAL A 55 25.60 9.77 -3.64
CA VAL A 55 24.40 10.61 -3.68
C VAL A 55 23.32 10.05 -2.77
N HIS A 56 22.48 10.91 -2.19
CA HIS A 56 21.29 10.46 -1.47
C HIS A 56 20.16 10.22 -2.46
N VAL A 57 19.60 9.02 -2.42
CA VAL A 57 18.44 8.64 -3.23
C VAL A 57 17.29 8.30 -2.30
N ALA A 58 16.18 9.00 -2.45
CA ALA A 58 14.94 8.63 -1.78
C ALA A 58 14.43 7.30 -2.33
N CYS A 59 14.01 6.40 -1.44
CA CYS A 59 13.48 5.10 -1.83
C CYS A 59 12.27 5.25 -2.77
N SER A 60 12.33 4.63 -3.95
CA SER A 60 11.25 4.66 -4.94
C SER A 60 9.92 4.15 -4.39
N ALA A 61 9.93 3.16 -3.50
CA ALA A 61 8.71 2.71 -2.82
C ALA A 61 8.04 3.86 -2.05
N ARG A 62 8.80 4.81 -1.46
CA ARG A 62 8.24 5.97 -0.74
C ARG A 62 7.59 6.95 -1.70
N ILE A 63 8.22 7.19 -2.85
CA ILE A 63 7.65 8.05 -3.91
C ILE A 63 6.32 7.49 -4.38
N VAL A 64 6.26 6.18 -4.64
CA VAL A 64 5.01 5.51 -5.00
C VAL A 64 4.01 5.66 -3.85
N ALA A 65 4.40 5.38 -2.60
CA ALA A 65 3.51 5.52 -1.44
C ALA A 65 2.92 6.94 -1.29
N LEU A 66 3.71 7.98 -1.52
CA LEU A 66 3.23 9.38 -1.53
C LEU A 66 2.14 9.61 -2.58
N ALA A 67 2.33 9.09 -3.80
CA ALA A 67 1.28 9.16 -4.82
C ALA A 67 0.00 8.43 -4.38
N GLY A 68 0.15 7.31 -3.68
CA GLY A 68 -0.95 6.58 -3.05
C GLY A 68 -1.67 7.37 -1.97
N GLU A 69 -0.94 8.09 -1.11
CA GLU A 69 -1.52 8.97 -0.09
C GLU A 69 -2.35 10.11 -0.73
N VAL A 70 -1.86 10.70 -1.82
CA VAL A 70 -2.62 11.72 -2.58
C VAL A 70 -3.91 11.11 -3.13
N TRP A 71 -3.85 9.89 -3.65
CA TRP A 71 -5.02 9.20 -4.17
C TRP A 71 -6.01 8.85 -3.05
N HIS A 72 -5.55 8.23 -1.97
CA HIS A 72 -6.33 7.90 -0.77
C HIS A 72 -7.07 9.13 -0.22
N ALA A 73 -6.42 10.28 -0.14
CA ALA A 73 -7.02 11.52 0.33
C ALA A 73 -8.24 12.00 -0.49
N ARG A 74 -8.41 11.51 -1.74
CA ARG A 74 -9.58 11.80 -2.58
C ARG A 74 -10.80 10.95 -2.25
N PHE A 75 -10.66 9.91 -1.43
CA PHE A 75 -11.74 8.98 -1.08
C PHE A 75 -12.00 8.92 0.43
N PRO A 76 -12.35 10.05 1.09
CA PRO A 76 -12.56 10.08 2.53
C PRO A 76 -13.74 9.22 2.99
N ALA A 77 -14.78 9.07 2.16
CA ALA A 77 -15.91 8.20 2.46
C ALA A 77 -15.50 6.71 2.46
N VAL A 78 -14.70 6.30 1.46
CA VAL A 78 -14.14 4.94 1.39
C VAL A 78 -13.19 4.70 2.56
N ASP A 79 -12.40 5.69 2.97
CA ASP A 79 -11.53 5.58 4.15
C ASP A 79 -12.33 5.34 5.45
N GLY A 80 -13.38 6.13 5.66
CA GLY A 80 -14.31 5.93 6.77
C GLY A 80 -14.93 4.54 6.75
N LEU A 81 -15.31 4.05 5.57
CA LEU A 81 -15.84 2.70 5.37
C LEU A 81 -14.80 1.63 5.70
N VAL A 82 -13.57 1.76 5.21
CA VAL A 82 -12.46 0.83 5.52
C VAL A 82 -12.24 0.76 7.02
N GLY A 83 -12.14 1.89 7.72
CA GLY A 83 -11.95 1.91 9.17
C GLY A 83 -13.11 1.24 9.92
N THR A 84 -14.33 1.47 9.45
CA THR A 84 -15.57 0.91 10.01
C THR A 84 -15.66 -0.60 9.77
N PHE A 85 -15.33 -1.05 8.57
CA PHE A 85 -15.22 -2.45 8.20
C PHE A 85 -14.17 -3.21 9.02
N LYS A 86 -12.96 -2.65 9.16
CA LYS A 86 -11.89 -3.25 9.99
C LYS A 86 -12.36 -3.46 11.44
N LYS A 87 -13.11 -2.50 12.01
CA LYS A 87 -13.67 -2.62 13.36
C LYS A 87 -14.73 -3.71 13.47
N ALA A 88 -15.62 -3.82 12.48
CA ALA A 88 -16.66 -4.85 12.50
C ALA A 88 -16.10 -6.27 12.34
N LEU A 89 -15.12 -6.46 11.46
CA LEU A 89 -14.45 -7.77 11.33
C LEU A 89 -13.76 -8.18 12.63
N LYS A 90 -13.13 -7.24 13.35
CA LYS A 90 -12.57 -7.49 14.67
C LYS A 90 -13.61 -7.96 15.69
N GLY A 91 -14.86 -7.50 15.56
CA GLY A 91 -15.98 -7.89 16.42
C GLY A 91 -16.67 -9.20 16.01
N CYS A 92 -16.42 -9.74 14.81
CA CYS A 92 -17.01 -10.99 14.32
C CYS A 92 -15.94 -11.93 13.73
N PRO A 93 -15.14 -12.61 14.56
CA PRO A 93 -14.11 -13.54 14.07
C PRO A 93 -14.68 -14.70 13.24
N GLY A 94 -15.89 -15.17 13.55
CA GLY A 94 -16.57 -16.21 12.77
C GLY A 94 -16.93 -15.77 11.35
N CYS A 95 -17.18 -14.47 11.13
CA CYS A 95 -17.43 -13.92 9.79
C CYS A 95 -16.15 -13.94 8.93
N VAL A 96 -15.00 -13.66 9.56
CA VAL A 96 -13.68 -13.72 8.91
C VAL A 96 -13.33 -15.15 8.56
N LEU A 97 -13.55 -16.10 9.48
CA LEU A 97 -13.26 -17.52 9.27
C LEU A 97 -14.00 -18.08 8.05
N ARG A 98 -15.33 -17.89 7.97
CA ARG A 98 -16.15 -18.37 6.85
C ARG A 98 -15.69 -17.81 5.50
N TYR A 99 -15.32 -16.52 5.47
CA TYR A 99 -14.82 -15.91 4.26
C TYR A 99 -13.46 -16.49 3.83
N CYS A 100 -12.55 -16.72 4.78
CA CYS A 100 -11.27 -17.37 4.50
C CYS A 100 -11.46 -18.82 4.00
N GLU A 101 -12.39 -19.57 4.60
CA GLU A 101 -12.74 -20.92 4.17
C GLU A 101 -13.29 -20.94 2.74
N ALA A 102 -14.19 -20.01 2.40
CA ALA A 102 -14.75 -19.89 1.06
C ALA A 102 -13.71 -19.53 0.00
N LEU A 103 -12.75 -18.66 0.34
CA LEU A 103 -11.66 -18.33 -0.56
C LEU A 103 -10.74 -19.53 -0.79
N ALA A 104 -10.40 -20.28 0.26
CA ALA A 104 -9.61 -21.49 0.14
C ALA A 104 -10.27 -22.54 -0.78
N GLN A 105 -11.60 -22.63 -0.76
CA GLN A 105 -12.35 -23.50 -1.67
C GLN A 105 -12.34 -23.01 -3.12
N GLN A 106 -12.29 -21.70 -3.36
CA GLN A 106 -12.25 -21.13 -4.73
C GLN A 106 -10.84 -21.16 -5.34
N SER A 107 -9.79 -21.00 -4.53
CA SER A 107 -8.39 -20.95 -5.01
C SER A 107 -7.68 -22.30 -5.04
N GLY A 108 -8.25 -23.36 -4.46
CA GLY A 108 -7.66 -24.72 -4.43
C GLY A 108 -6.44 -24.88 -3.51
N GLU A 109 -5.87 -23.78 -3.03
CA GLU A 109 -4.89 -23.74 -1.94
C GLU A 109 -5.60 -23.45 -0.62
N LEU A 110 -5.17 -24.10 0.47
CA LEU A 110 -5.44 -23.66 1.83
C LEU A 110 -4.99 -22.20 1.91
N CYS A 111 -5.92 -21.26 1.74
CA CYS A 111 -5.72 -19.83 1.88
C CYS A 111 -5.52 -19.49 3.37
N ALA A 112 -4.57 -20.17 4.00
CA ALA A 112 -4.14 -19.98 5.35
C ALA A 112 -3.18 -18.79 5.40
N THR A 113 -3.57 -17.63 4.85
CA THR A 113 -2.81 -16.37 5.02
C THR A 113 -3.46 -15.13 4.44
N MET A 114 -4.76 -15.07 4.14
CA MET A 114 -5.37 -13.73 4.10
C MET A 114 -5.53 -13.25 5.53
N ALA A 115 -4.43 -12.66 6.04
CA ALA A 115 -4.40 -12.01 7.33
C ALA A 115 -5.61 -11.08 7.46
N LEU A 116 -6.12 -10.96 8.68
CA LEU A 116 -6.96 -9.85 9.11
C LEU A 116 -6.58 -8.56 8.37
N PRO A 117 -7.55 -7.68 8.05
CA PRO A 117 -7.36 -6.58 7.11
C PRO A 117 -5.97 -5.95 7.24
N PRO A 118 -5.24 -5.84 6.13
CA PRO A 118 -3.79 -5.71 6.09
C PRO A 118 -3.28 -4.72 7.13
N GLU A 119 -2.24 -5.15 7.84
CA GLU A 119 -1.63 -4.39 8.92
C GLU A 119 -1.25 -2.99 8.44
N SER A 120 -1.51 -1.98 9.27
CA SER A 120 -1.29 -0.56 8.98
C SER A 120 0.18 -0.18 8.69
N ASN A 121 1.11 -1.13 8.79
CA ASN A 121 2.55 -0.91 8.65
C ASN A 121 3.03 -0.97 7.19
N ARG A 122 2.22 -1.47 6.24
CA ARG A 122 2.55 -1.47 4.81
C ARG A 122 1.97 -0.26 4.09
N TRP A 123 2.70 0.29 3.11
CA TRP A 123 2.23 1.42 2.31
C TRP A 123 1.03 1.07 1.42
N SER A 124 0.82 -0.21 1.11
CA SER A 124 -0.35 -0.71 0.37
C SER A 124 -1.58 -1.01 1.24
N ALA A 125 -1.48 -0.92 2.58
CA ALA A 125 -2.46 -1.50 3.49
C ALA A 125 -3.89 -0.95 3.38
N TRP A 126 -4.04 0.31 2.95
CA TRP A 126 -5.37 0.88 2.71
C TRP A 126 -6.01 0.27 1.45
N PHE A 127 -5.24 0.23 0.37
CA PHE A 127 -5.66 -0.31 -0.91
C PHE A 127 -6.00 -1.80 -0.85
N ASP A 128 -5.14 -2.58 -0.20
CA ASP A 128 -5.36 -4.00 0.02
C ASP A 128 -6.66 -4.24 0.81
N ALA A 129 -7.00 -3.35 1.76
CA ALA A 129 -8.26 -3.43 2.51
C ALA A 129 -9.49 -3.08 1.65
N VAL A 130 -9.36 -2.16 0.69
CA VAL A 130 -10.44 -1.85 -0.27
C VAL A 130 -10.69 -3.05 -1.19
N CYS A 131 -9.64 -3.65 -1.74
CA CYS A 131 -9.74 -4.87 -2.56
C CYS A 131 -10.38 -6.02 -1.77
N TYR A 132 -9.93 -6.24 -0.52
CA TYR A 132 -10.52 -7.25 0.37
C TYR A 132 -12.02 -7.02 0.56
N MET A 133 -12.44 -5.78 0.82
CA MET A 133 -13.84 -5.43 1.05
C MET A 133 -14.70 -5.69 -0.17
N GLN A 134 -14.20 -5.39 -1.38
CA GLN A 134 -14.92 -5.68 -2.62
C GLN A 134 -15.15 -7.19 -2.79
N CYS A 135 -14.11 -8.00 -2.58
CA CYS A 135 -14.24 -9.47 -2.63
C CYS A 135 -15.18 -10.00 -1.55
N TYR A 136 -15.12 -9.44 -0.34
CA TYR A 136 -16.03 -9.78 0.76
C TYR A 136 -17.49 -9.45 0.42
N ALA A 137 -17.77 -8.30 -0.18
CA ALA A 137 -19.11 -7.91 -0.61
C ALA A 137 -19.67 -8.86 -1.69
N GLN A 138 -18.84 -9.30 -2.64
CA GLN A 138 -19.23 -10.28 -3.66
C GLN A 138 -19.51 -11.66 -3.05
N PHE A 139 -18.67 -12.12 -2.13
CA PHE A 139 -18.86 -13.37 -1.41
C PHE A 139 -20.20 -13.38 -0.67
N VAL A 140 -20.44 -12.33 0.12
CA VAL A 140 -21.67 -12.14 0.89
C VAL A 140 -22.92 -12.14 0.00
N SER A 141 -22.84 -11.50 -1.17
CA SER A 141 -23.97 -11.43 -2.11
C SER A 141 -24.27 -12.78 -2.78
N LYS A 142 -23.24 -13.60 -3.05
CA LYS A 142 -23.37 -14.93 -3.67
C LYS A 142 -23.82 -16.01 -2.72
N GLU A 143 -23.35 -15.99 -1.47
CA GLU A 143 -23.68 -17.07 -0.53
C GLU A 143 -25.11 -17.00 -0.01
N GLN A 144 -25.82 -15.85 -0.10
CA GLN A 144 -27.13 -15.63 0.54
C GLN A 144 -27.23 -16.45 1.84
N LEU A 145 -26.23 -16.31 2.72
CA LEU A 145 -26.13 -17.07 3.95
C LEU A 145 -27.50 -17.02 4.61
N GLU A 146 -28.21 -18.17 4.62
CA GLU A 146 -29.51 -18.29 5.25
C GLU A 146 -29.42 -17.56 6.58
N VAL A 147 -30.32 -16.60 6.78
CA VAL A 147 -30.23 -15.56 7.81
C VAL A 147 -30.22 -16.21 9.20
N ALA A 148 -29.06 -16.73 9.58
CA ALA A 148 -28.81 -17.30 10.88
C ALA A 148 -28.51 -16.13 11.83
N PRO A 149 -28.92 -16.19 13.10
CA PRO A 149 -28.69 -15.12 14.06
C PRO A 149 -27.18 -14.93 14.27
N GLY A 150 -26.58 -13.98 13.56
CA GLY A 150 -25.12 -13.83 13.43
C GLY A 150 -24.67 -13.04 12.20
N THR A 151 -25.55 -12.77 11.24
CA THR A 151 -25.33 -12.01 9.99
C THR A 151 -25.32 -10.48 10.15
N TRP A 152 -25.26 -9.94 11.38
CA TRP A 152 -25.31 -8.48 11.60
C TRP A 152 -24.22 -7.72 10.84
N GLY A 153 -23.00 -8.25 10.77
CA GLY A 153 -21.90 -7.64 10.03
C GLY A 153 -22.11 -7.59 8.50
N VAL A 154 -22.90 -8.52 7.96
CA VAL A 154 -23.23 -8.64 6.53
C VAL A 154 -24.28 -7.63 6.10
N LEU A 155 -25.39 -7.56 6.83
CA LEU A 155 -26.46 -6.60 6.56
C LEU A 155 -25.96 -5.17 6.75
N TRP A 156 -25.12 -4.96 7.76
CA TRP A 156 -24.53 -3.67 8.03
C TRP A 156 -23.53 -3.23 6.95
N LEU A 157 -22.71 -4.13 6.42
CA LEU A 157 -21.80 -3.80 5.31
C LEU A 157 -22.57 -3.53 4.01
N GLN A 158 -23.59 -4.32 3.70
CA GLN A 158 -24.46 -4.07 2.56
C GLN A 158 -25.18 -2.72 2.69
N GLU A 159 -25.72 -2.39 3.87
CA GLU A 159 -26.36 -1.10 4.08
C GLU A 159 -25.38 0.06 3.97
N LEU A 160 -24.14 -0.09 4.47
CA LEU A 160 -23.09 0.92 4.32
C LEU A 160 -22.68 1.12 2.85
N LEU A 161 -22.53 0.05 2.07
CA LEU A 161 -22.20 0.13 0.64
C LEU A 161 -23.34 0.75 -0.17
N ARG A 162 -24.59 0.55 0.25
CA ARG A 162 -25.79 1.11 -0.38
C ARG A 162 -25.95 2.63 -0.13
N GLN A 163 -25.09 3.23 0.70
CA GLN A 163 -25.11 4.67 0.93
C GLN A 163 -24.45 5.42 -0.22
N GLY A 164 -25.23 6.17 -1.00
CA GLY A 164 -24.73 7.03 -2.06
C GLY A 164 -24.05 6.24 -3.18
N ASP A 165 -22.91 6.76 -3.65
CA ASP A 165 -22.07 6.20 -4.72
C ASP A 165 -20.90 5.36 -4.17
N LEU A 166 -20.96 4.97 -2.89
CA LEU A 166 -19.82 4.38 -2.18
C LEU A 166 -19.41 3.02 -2.74
N GLU A 167 -20.37 2.20 -3.16
CA GLU A 167 -20.11 0.94 -3.85
C GLU A 167 -19.33 1.16 -5.17
N ASP A 168 -19.70 2.18 -5.93
CA ASP A 168 -19.03 2.52 -7.19
C ASP A 168 -17.64 3.10 -6.95
N GLN A 169 -17.45 3.92 -5.91
CA GLN A 169 -16.13 4.40 -5.48
C GLN A 169 -15.22 3.24 -5.05
N VAL A 170 -15.72 2.27 -4.26
CA VAL A 170 -14.96 1.07 -3.86
C VAL A 170 -14.56 0.25 -5.08
N LYS A 171 -15.50 -0.01 -6.00
CA LYS A 171 -15.21 -0.71 -7.26
C LYS A 171 -14.18 0.03 -8.10
N PHE A 172 -14.30 1.34 -8.21
CA PHE A 172 -13.37 2.19 -8.95
C PHE A 172 -11.97 2.09 -8.37
N VAL A 173 -11.81 2.28 -7.04
CA VAL A 173 -10.50 2.18 -6.38
C VAL A 173 -9.91 0.79 -6.58
N ALA A 174 -10.65 -0.27 -6.28
CA ALA A 174 -10.15 -1.64 -6.36
C ALA A 174 -9.76 -2.04 -7.80
N LYS A 175 -10.50 -1.59 -8.81
CA LYS A 175 -10.18 -1.84 -10.23
C LYS A 175 -8.88 -1.15 -10.66
N ASN A 176 -8.67 0.09 -10.22
CA ASN A 176 -7.57 0.91 -10.72
C ASN A 176 -6.29 0.76 -9.88
N VAL A 177 -6.38 0.24 -8.65
CA VAL A 177 -5.21 0.21 -7.76
C VAL A 177 -4.27 -0.98 -8.00
N VAL A 178 -4.67 -1.98 -8.79
CA VAL A 178 -3.89 -3.21 -9.01
C VAL A 178 -2.44 -2.89 -9.41
N ARG A 179 -2.25 -2.06 -10.44
CA ARG A 179 -0.92 -1.67 -10.94
C ARG A 179 -0.10 -0.90 -9.89
N PHE A 180 -0.77 -0.12 -9.05
CA PHE A 180 -0.13 0.65 -8.00
C PHE A 180 0.35 -0.24 -6.84
N VAL A 181 -0.46 -1.21 -6.40
CA VAL A 181 -0.09 -2.21 -5.38
C VAL A 181 1.02 -3.13 -5.87
N GLU A 182 1.00 -3.51 -7.15
CA GLU A 182 2.07 -4.28 -7.79
C GLU A 182 3.40 -3.52 -7.80
N LEU A 183 3.37 -2.23 -8.16
CA LEU A 183 4.56 -1.38 -8.15
C LEU A 183 5.11 -1.18 -6.73
N LEU A 184 4.24 -0.93 -5.73
CA LEU A 184 4.65 -0.85 -4.33
C LEU A 184 5.32 -2.14 -3.88
N SER A 185 4.66 -3.29 -4.09
CA SER A 185 5.20 -4.60 -3.71
C SER A 185 6.52 -4.89 -4.42
N TRP A 186 6.67 -4.45 -5.67
CA TRP A 186 7.91 -4.58 -6.41
C TRP A 186 9.03 -3.74 -5.79
N PHE A 187 8.80 -2.45 -5.51
CA PHE A 187 9.83 -1.59 -4.91
C PHE A 187 10.12 -1.91 -3.43
N GLU A 188 9.18 -2.52 -2.72
CA GLU A 188 9.40 -3.05 -1.36
C GLU A 188 10.26 -4.33 -1.36
N ASN A 189 10.42 -5.01 -2.50
CA ASN A 189 11.19 -6.25 -2.58
C ASN A 189 12.70 -5.97 -2.39
N PRO A 190 13.38 -6.63 -1.44
CA PRO A 190 14.82 -6.46 -1.22
C PRO A 190 15.72 -6.77 -2.43
N GLN A 191 15.22 -7.53 -3.41
CA GLN A 191 15.92 -7.87 -4.64
C GLN A 191 15.68 -6.86 -5.78
N ALA A 192 14.78 -5.88 -5.58
CA ALA A 192 14.51 -4.86 -6.57
C ALA A 192 15.75 -3.98 -6.79
N ALA A 193 16.33 -4.07 -7.98
CA ALA A 193 17.53 -3.31 -8.28
C ALA A 193 17.23 -1.84 -8.60
N ILE A 194 18.11 -0.95 -8.14
CA ILE A 194 17.97 0.52 -8.27
C ILE A 194 17.84 0.97 -9.75
N HIS A 195 18.39 0.22 -10.71
CA HIS A 195 18.31 0.56 -12.14
C HIS A 195 16.89 0.43 -12.75
N HIS A 196 15.92 -0.08 -11.99
CA HIS A 196 14.51 -0.13 -12.41
C HIS A 196 13.72 1.14 -12.10
N VAL A 197 14.39 2.27 -11.85
CA VAL A 197 13.72 3.59 -11.76
C VAL A 197 12.87 3.92 -12.99
N HIS A 198 13.15 3.32 -14.15
CA HIS A 198 12.26 3.42 -15.32
C HIS A 198 10.82 2.96 -15.04
N LYS A 199 10.58 2.07 -14.06
CA LYS A 199 9.24 1.70 -13.62
C LYS A 199 8.44 2.86 -13.01
N LEU A 200 9.12 3.91 -12.53
CA LEU A 200 8.44 5.16 -12.15
C LEU A 200 7.94 5.92 -13.38
N MET A 201 8.66 5.84 -14.52
CA MET A 201 8.17 6.41 -15.78
C MET A 201 6.95 5.63 -16.29
N ASP A 202 6.93 4.30 -16.10
CA ASP A 202 5.75 3.48 -16.42
C ASP A 202 4.53 3.87 -15.58
N LEU A 203 4.74 4.28 -14.32
CA LEU A 203 3.68 4.81 -13.45
C LEU A 203 3.17 6.17 -13.96
N ILE A 204 4.07 7.08 -14.33
CA ILE A 204 3.71 8.40 -14.87
C ILE A 204 2.90 8.24 -16.15
N SER A 205 3.41 7.46 -17.11
CA SER A 205 2.72 7.17 -18.37
C SER A 205 1.34 6.58 -18.13
N TRP A 206 1.22 5.65 -17.17
CA TRP A 206 -0.07 5.07 -16.83
C TRP A 206 -1.07 6.07 -16.25
N VAL A 207 -0.63 6.95 -15.34
CA VAL A 207 -1.49 8.00 -14.77
C VAL A 207 -1.92 8.98 -15.87
N GLU A 208 -1.01 9.34 -16.77
CA GLU A 208 -1.29 10.22 -17.92
C GLU A 208 -2.28 9.59 -18.90
N ASP A 209 -2.11 8.30 -19.21
CA ASP A 209 -3.04 7.54 -20.06
C ASP A 209 -4.44 7.47 -19.42
N MET A 210 -4.51 7.19 -18.12
CA MET A 210 -5.79 7.17 -17.38
C MET A 210 -6.47 8.53 -17.39
N ALA A 211 -5.72 9.62 -17.15
CA ALA A 211 -6.26 10.97 -17.19
C ALA A 211 -6.79 11.33 -18.60
N SER A 212 -6.07 10.90 -19.64
CA SER A 212 -6.43 11.14 -21.04
C SER A 212 -7.68 10.35 -21.45
N GLN A 213 -7.83 9.11 -20.99
CA GLN A 213 -9.02 8.28 -21.24
C GLN A 213 -10.26 8.85 -20.55
N GLN A 214 -10.13 9.31 -19.30
CA GLN A 214 -11.24 9.95 -18.57
C GLN A 214 -11.71 11.25 -19.25
N LEU A 215 -10.79 12.03 -19.85
CA LEU A 215 -11.10 13.22 -20.63
C LEU A 215 -11.81 12.90 -21.95
N ALA A 216 -11.46 11.79 -22.60
CA ALA A 216 -12.09 11.35 -23.84
C ALA A 216 -13.51 10.82 -23.62
N ASP A 217 -13.73 10.06 -22.55
CA ASP A 217 -15.05 9.52 -22.20
C ASP A 217 -16.03 10.63 -21.80
N GLY A 218 -15.57 11.65 -21.06
CA GLY A 218 -16.38 12.82 -20.69
C GLY A 218 -16.76 13.75 -21.86
N LEU A 219 -16.11 13.62 -23.02
CA LEU A 219 -16.46 14.33 -24.25
C LEU A 219 -17.49 13.59 -25.12
N GLN A 220 -17.77 12.31 -24.83
CA GLN A 220 -18.80 11.52 -25.53
C GLN A 220 -20.17 11.55 -24.84
N GLU A 221 -20.26 12.07 -23.61
CA GLU A 221 -21.52 12.19 -22.84
C GLU A 221 -22.16 13.61 -22.87
N ASN A 222 -21.65 14.53 -23.69
CA ASN A 222 -22.27 15.84 -24.00
C ASN A 222 -22.74 15.93 -25.45
#